data_AF-A0A5M4A8E3-F1
#
_entry.id   AF-A0A5M4A8E3-F1
#
_cell.length_a   1.000
_cell.length_b   1.000
_cell.length_c   1.000
_cell.angle_alpha   90.00
_cell.angle_beta   90.00
_cell.angle_gamma   90.00
#
_symmetry.space_group_name_H-M   'P 1'
#
loop_
_entity.id
_entity.type
_entity.pdbx_description
1 polymer ?
#
loop_
_entity_poly.entity_id
_entity_poly.type
_entity_poly.pdbx_seq_one_letter_code
_entity_poly.pdbx_strand_id
1 'polypeptide(L)'
;MLPLNVSAQRERDLEAKAADYFHDQNYQEALPLYKELVKMYPEDEELNYCYGVSMVETEHYGPDAWKALLTASLGRVPSDVYFYLGKCFHAESDWDLATKYYQRFADYGRNKDLKRLGLREYMDLCSRKINPFKAATAEKKPQKDTVKPVANQEKPSYESFIALTAEQKKHHPELFTENAQSVKPENIDSSNNVPVSEVTAEQKEKYPHLFATEKINSEEDSSKEMTPPPLVPKKKTFPSPAGLDNAWFNFQVNSRIKYHELKDFRTPEGKSIFAKGWIASIRQDSLAAATHHLRKEYEGQDPKDNAELAQKILEAEQLSYKLMREREDYFRKARQAEQQYWDGQPDNEIQQFADALQKKQEQHVKERQEALAAEQPAPAAKPKPVVKKPVVTPPADQIEYRVQIGSFSKGLPAYIQRLYDKLSKFRKIDHYTDDKGIVVYTVGKLSDYHDAVNLKKQLRQEGASDAFVVAYKNGERIKVSDALKIQKGK
;
A
#
# COMPACT_ATOMS: atom_id res chain seq x y z
N MET A 1 0.12 -12.99 40.92
CA MET A 1 0.64 -12.27 39.73
C MET A 1 0.48 -13.16 38.51
N LEU A 2 -0.34 -12.73 37.55
CA LEU A 2 -0.53 -13.18 36.15
C LEU A 2 -1.63 -12.22 35.64
N PRO A 3 -1.53 -11.59 34.44
CA PRO A 3 -1.72 -12.34 33.20
C PRO A 3 -1.09 -11.71 31.91
N LEU A 4 0.12 -11.14 31.95
CA LEU A 4 0.76 -10.60 30.71
C LEU A 4 0.87 -11.66 29.59
N ASN A 5 1.08 -12.92 29.96
CA ASN A 5 1.26 -14.03 29.00
C ASN A 5 -0.07 -14.55 28.39
N VAL A 6 -1.22 -14.25 29.00
CA VAL A 6 -2.54 -14.75 28.55
C VAL A 6 -3.12 -13.88 27.43
N SER A 7 -2.92 -12.55 27.51
CA SER A 7 -3.33 -11.61 26.46
C SER A 7 -2.62 -11.91 25.14
N ALA A 8 -1.27 -11.95 25.18
CA ALA A 8 -0.42 -12.24 24.03
C ALA A 8 -0.62 -13.65 23.43
N GLN A 9 -1.20 -14.60 24.17
CA GLN A 9 -1.62 -15.88 23.59
C GLN A 9 -2.95 -15.74 22.84
N ARG A 10 -3.97 -15.11 23.46
CA ARG A 10 -5.27 -14.88 22.83
C ARG A 10 -5.15 -14.07 21.54
N GLU A 11 -4.32 -13.04 21.54
CA GLU A 11 -3.99 -12.21 20.36
C GLU A 11 -3.41 -13.06 19.22
N ARG A 12 -2.46 -13.96 19.51
CA ARG A 12 -1.87 -14.88 18.51
C ARG A 12 -2.89 -15.88 17.96
N ASP A 13 -3.75 -16.44 18.81
CA ASP A 13 -4.81 -17.35 18.37
C ASP A 13 -5.83 -16.65 17.47
N LEU A 14 -6.13 -15.39 17.76
CA LEU A 14 -7.04 -14.53 17.00
C LEU A 14 -6.46 -14.20 15.62
N GLU A 15 -5.19 -13.77 15.56
CA GLU A 15 -4.47 -13.51 14.30
C GLU A 15 -4.41 -14.77 13.41
N ALA A 16 -4.04 -15.92 13.98
CA ALA A 16 -3.98 -17.18 13.26
C ALA A 16 -5.34 -17.61 12.69
N LYS A 17 -6.42 -17.49 13.49
CA LYS A 17 -7.79 -17.81 13.05
C LYS A 17 -8.29 -16.86 11.96
N ALA A 18 -7.99 -15.56 12.09
CA ALA A 18 -8.32 -14.57 11.07
C ALA A 18 -7.59 -14.85 9.75
N ALA A 19 -6.29 -15.17 9.81
CA ALA A 19 -5.47 -15.51 8.66
C ALA A 19 -5.91 -16.82 7.96
N ASP A 20 -6.29 -17.85 8.73
CA ASP A 20 -6.86 -19.08 8.17
C ASP A 20 -8.14 -18.78 7.36
N TYR A 21 -9.08 -18.01 7.92
CA TYR A 21 -10.31 -17.64 7.21
C TYR A 21 -10.07 -16.75 5.99
N PHE A 22 -9.13 -15.80 6.07
CA PHE A 22 -8.77 -14.93 4.95
C PHE A 22 -8.15 -15.73 3.79
N HIS A 23 -7.28 -16.70 4.10
CA HIS A 23 -6.68 -17.61 3.11
C HIS A 23 -7.73 -18.51 2.45
N ASP A 24 -8.70 -18.99 3.22
CA ASP A 24 -9.86 -19.76 2.74
C ASP A 24 -10.90 -18.91 1.98
N GLN A 25 -10.68 -17.60 1.81
CA GLN A 25 -11.62 -16.61 1.23
C GLN A 25 -12.96 -16.52 1.97
N ASN A 26 -13.00 -16.94 3.24
CA ASN A 26 -14.18 -16.84 4.09
C ASN A 26 -14.20 -15.46 4.80
N TYR A 27 -14.38 -14.41 4.02
CA TYR A 27 -14.32 -13.02 4.48
C TYR A 27 -15.38 -12.69 5.54
N GLN A 28 -16.55 -13.34 5.50
CA GLN A 28 -17.60 -13.19 6.50
C GLN A 28 -17.13 -13.58 7.91
N GLU A 29 -16.41 -14.69 8.03
CA GLU A 29 -15.85 -15.16 9.30
C GLU A 29 -14.52 -14.45 9.68
N ALA A 30 -13.76 -13.98 8.69
CA ALA A 30 -12.53 -13.23 8.91
C ALA A 30 -12.78 -11.81 9.44
N LEU A 31 -13.79 -11.11 8.90
CA LEU A 31 -14.12 -9.72 9.19
C LEU A 31 -14.23 -9.38 10.70
N PRO A 32 -15.02 -10.08 11.54
CA PRO A 32 -15.13 -9.74 12.95
C PRO A 32 -13.81 -9.93 13.72
N LEU A 33 -12.96 -10.87 13.32
CA LEU A 33 -11.67 -11.12 13.95
C LEU A 33 -10.66 -10.01 13.59
N TYR A 34 -10.61 -9.62 12.31
CA TYR A 34 -9.80 -8.48 11.89
C TYR A 34 -10.28 -7.16 12.48
N LYS A 35 -11.58 -6.99 12.75
CA LYS A 35 -12.11 -5.83 13.46
C LYS A 35 -11.59 -5.74 14.90
N GLU A 36 -11.49 -6.86 15.62
CA GLU A 36 -10.88 -6.92 16.96
C GLU A 36 -9.36 -6.66 16.89
N LEU A 37 -8.67 -7.21 15.89
CA LEU A 37 -7.22 -7.00 15.67
C LEU A 37 -6.86 -5.55 15.32
N VAL A 38 -7.56 -4.91 14.38
CA VAL A 38 -7.33 -3.50 14.01
C VAL A 38 -7.71 -2.55 15.16
N LYS A 39 -8.67 -2.92 16.03
CA LYS A 39 -8.94 -2.13 17.25
C LYS A 39 -7.74 -2.14 18.23
N MET A 40 -6.96 -3.22 18.28
CA MET A 40 -5.76 -3.31 19.12
C MET A 40 -4.52 -2.72 18.44
N TYR A 41 -4.42 -2.83 17.12
CA TYR A 41 -3.29 -2.37 16.30
C TYR A 41 -3.78 -1.53 15.10
N PRO A 42 -4.33 -0.32 15.33
CA PRO A 42 -4.98 0.48 14.28
C PRO A 42 -4.03 0.94 13.17
N GLU A 43 -2.73 0.93 13.44
CA GLU A 43 -1.68 1.38 12.53
C GLU A 43 -0.98 0.21 11.79
N ASP A 44 -1.29 -1.06 12.08
CA ASP A 44 -0.68 -2.21 11.39
C ASP A 44 -1.27 -2.38 9.98
N GLU A 45 -0.42 -2.25 8.96
CA GLU A 45 -0.87 -2.15 7.57
C GLU A 45 -1.32 -3.51 7.00
N GLU A 46 -0.80 -4.63 7.52
CA GLU A 46 -1.21 -5.98 7.11
C GLU A 46 -2.58 -6.33 7.68
N LEU A 47 -2.82 -6.01 8.96
CA LEU A 47 -4.13 -6.19 9.60
C LEU A 47 -5.19 -5.28 8.95
N ASN A 48 -4.84 -4.02 8.67
CA ASN A 48 -5.72 -3.09 7.95
C ASN A 48 -6.01 -3.55 6.51
N TYR A 49 -5.04 -4.13 5.80
CA TYR A 49 -5.27 -4.74 4.48
C TYR A 49 -6.30 -5.87 4.58
N CYS A 50 -6.09 -6.83 5.48
CA CYS A 50 -7.00 -7.95 5.63
C CYS A 50 -8.40 -7.53 6.11
N TYR A 51 -8.49 -6.55 7.00
CA TYR A 51 -9.75 -5.95 7.45
C TYR A 51 -10.50 -5.28 6.28
N GLY A 52 -9.85 -4.35 5.59
CA GLY A 52 -10.44 -3.60 4.48
C GLY A 52 -10.86 -4.48 3.31
N VAL A 53 -10.05 -5.47 2.93
CA VAL A 53 -10.43 -6.47 1.92
C VAL A 53 -11.63 -7.30 2.39
N SER A 54 -11.64 -7.75 3.65
CA SER A 54 -12.79 -8.49 4.19
C SER A 54 -14.06 -7.65 4.23
N MET A 55 -13.97 -6.34 4.47
CA MET A 55 -15.12 -5.44 4.36
C MET A 55 -15.64 -5.37 2.91
N VAL A 56 -14.76 -5.12 1.94
CA VAL A 56 -15.16 -4.95 0.53
C VAL A 56 -15.71 -6.24 -0.09
N GLU A 57 -15.15 -7.41 0.24
CA GLU A 57 -15.65 -8.71 -0.23
C GLU A 57 -16.89 -9.21 0.55
N THR A 58 -17.30 -8.50 1.61
CA THR A 58 -18.59 -8.69 2.29
C THR A 58 -19.56 -7.54 2.03
N GLU A 59 -19.32 -6.76 0.97
CA GLU A 59 -20.16 -5.64 0.50
C GLU A 59 -20.27 -4.42 1.44
N HIS A 60 -19.35 -4.29 2.41
CA HIS A 60 -19.24 -3.14 3.31
C HIS A 60 -18.28 -2.09 2.74
N TYR A 61 -18.74 -1.26 1.79
CA TYR A 61 -17.92 -0.29 1.06
C TYR A 61 -17.66 1.06 1.77
N GLY A 62 -18.17 1.25 2.99
CA GLY A 62 -18.22 2.56 3.68
C GLY A 62 -16.89 3.05 4.28
N PRO A 63 -16.92 4.14 5.06
CA PRO A 63 -15.74 4.83 5.58
C PRO A 63 -14.68 3.96 6.25
N ASP A 64 -15.09 3.00 7.08
CA ASP A 64 -14.14 2.12 7.77
C ASP A 64 -13.32 1.25 6.79
N ALA A 65 -13.90 0.87 5.64
CA ALA A 65 -13.24 0.03 4.65
C ALA A 65 -12.18 0.81 3.87
N TRP A 66 -12.52 1.98 3.31
CA TRP A 66 -11.52 2.77 2.60
C TRP A 66 -10.48 3.38 3.55
N LYS A 67 -10.81 3.73 4.80
CA LYS A 67 -9.81 4.15 5.81
C LYS A 67 -8.78 3.04 6.06
N ALA A 68 -9.24 1.81 6.31
CA ALA A 68 -8.35 0.67 6.50
C ALA A 68 -7.46 0.42 5.26
N LEU A 69 -8.04 0.45 4.05
CA LEU A 69 -7.27 0.25 2.83
C LEU A 69 -6.29 1.40 2.53
N LEU A 70 -6.60 2.63 2.94
CA LEU A 70 -5.67 3.76 2.86
C LEU A 70 -4.48 3.55 3.80
N THR A 71 -4.70 3.20 5.07
CA THR A 71 -3.64 2.83 6.03
C THR A 71 -2.80 1.67 5.49
N ALA A 72 -3.45 0.62 4.98
CA ALA A 72 -2.80 -0.53 4.37
C ALA A 72 -1.85 -0.14 3.21
N SER A 73 -2.26 0.82 2.37
CA SER A 73 -1.48 1.25 1.20
C SER A 73 -0.13 1.91 1.54
N LEU A 74 0.06 2.37 2.79
CA LEU A 74 1.31 2.93 3.28
C LEU A 74 2.38 1.85 3.55
N GLY A 75 1.95 0.63 3.88
CA GLY A 75 2.82 -0.49 4.24
C GLY A 75 3.13 -1.46 3.09
N ARG A 76 3.85 -2.55 3.39
CA ARG A 76 4.21 -3.58 2.41
C ARG A 76 3.07 -4.59 2.21
N VAL A 77 2.03 -4.16 1.48
CA VAL A 77 0.85 -5.00 1.15
C VAL A 77 0.73 -5.25 -0.37
N PRO A 78 -0.11 -6.21 -0.80
CA PRO A 78 -0.34 -6.47 -2.21
C PRO A 78 -0.92 -5.30 -3.03
N SER A 79 -0.56 -5.31 -4.33
CA SER A 79 -1.20 -4.60 -5.47
C SER A 79 -2.62 -4.11 -5.32
N ASP A 80 -3.46 -5.08 -5.04
CA ASP A 80 -4.91 -5.04 -5.17
C ASP A 80 -5.57 -4.23 -4.06
N VAL A 81 -4.83 -3.75 -3.05
CA VAL A 81 -5.30 -2.68 -2.14
C VAL A 81 -5.88 -1.50 -2.93
N TYR A 82 -5.29 -1.13 -4.06
CA TYR A 82 -5.79 -0.06 -4.93
C TYR A 82 -7.04 -0.46 -5.74
N PHE A 83 -7.19 -1.75 -6.07
CA PHE A 83 -8.43 -2.26 -6.67
C PHE A 83 -9.59 -2.18 -5.67
N TYR A 84 -9.36 -2.60 -4.42
CA TYR A 84 -10.37 -2.54 -3.36
C TYR A 84 -10.72 -1.11 -2.97
N LEU A 85 -9.75 -0.18 -2.94
CA LEU A 85 -10.02 1.26 -2.83
C LEU A 85 -10.93 1.73 -3.98
N GLY A 86 -10.60 1.35 -5.22
CA GLY A 86 -11.44 1.61 -6.39
C GLY A 86 -12.88 1.12 -6.20
N LYS A 87 -13.08 -0.11 -5.70
CA LYS A 87 -14.42 -0.66 -5.38
C LYS A 87 -15.15 0.21 -4.34
N CYS A 88 -14.51 0.68 -3.27
CA CYS A 88 -15.14 1.55 -2.26
C CYS A 88 -15.69 2.85 -2.86
N PHE A 89 -14.83 3.63 -3.52
CA PHE A 89 -15.24 4.92 -4.12
C PHE A 89 -16.28 4.72 -5.24
N HIS A 90 -16.17 3.63 -6.00
CA HIS A 90 -17.12 3.29 -7.05
C HIS A 90 -18.52 2.94 -6.46
N ALA A 91 -18.58 2.22 -5.34
CA ALA A 91 -19.82 1.97 -4.60
C ALA A 91 -20.43 3.26 -4.02
N GLU A 92 -19.60 4.21 -3.58
CA GLU A 92 -20.04 5.56 -3.19
C GLU A 92 -20.48 6.45 -4.39
N SER A 93 -20.25 6.01 -5.64
CA SER A 93 -20.40 6.80 -6.87
C SER A 93 -19.47 8.03 -6.96
N ASP A 94 -18.32 7.97 -6.28
CA ASP A 94 -17.18 8.87 -6.52
C ASP A 94 -16.34 8.32 -7.68
N TRP A 95 -16.71 8.75 -8.89
CA TRP A 95 -16.10 8.30 -10.14
C TRP A 95 -14.63 8.74 -10.28
N ASP A 96 -14.25 9.86 -9.65
CA ASP A 96 -12.93 10.45 -9.83
C ASP A 96 -11.91 9.72 -8.96
N LEU A 97 -12.22 9.47 -7.68
CA LEU A 97 -11.38 8.61 -6.83
C LEU A 97 -11.42 7.14 -7.30
N ALA A 98 -12.57 6.62 -7.73
CA ALA A 98 -12.65 5.27 -8.30
C ALA A 98 -11.72 5.11 -9.51
N THR A 99 -11.80 6.02 -10.49
CA THR A 99 -10.94 6.00 -11.68
C THR A 99 -9.46 6.12 -11.32
N LYS A 100 -9.12 7.02 -10.39
CA LYS A 100 -7.75 7.20 -9.88
C LYS A 100 -7.18 5.90 -9.28
N TYR A 101 -7.94 5.21 -8.45
CA TYR A 101 -7.48 3.99 -7.78
C TYR A 101 -7.49 2.75 -8.70
N TYR A 102 -8.44 2.65 -9.63
CA TYR A 102 -8.38 1.63 -10.68
C TYR A 102 -7.19 1.82 -11.63
N GLN A 103 -6.90 3.05 -12.06
CA GLN A 103 -5.70 3.34 -12.86
C GLN A 103 -4.42 3.02 -12.07
N ARG A 104 -4.38 3.34 -10.78
CA ARG A 104 -3.26 2.96 -9.90
C ARG A 104 -3.05 1.45 -9.82
N PHE A 105 -4.13 0.68 -9.73
CA PHE A 105 -4.03 -0.78 -9.80
C PHE A 105 -3.60 -1.25 -11.20
N ALA A 106 -4.09 -0.62 -12.27
CA ALA A 106 -3.62 -0.90 -13.63
C ALA A 106 -2.10 -0.71 -13.72
N ASP A 107 -1.58 0.39 -13.17
CA ASP A 107 -0.17 0.76 -13.21
C ASP A 107 0.70 -0.21 -12.38
N TYR A 108 0.33 -0.49 -11.13
CA TYR A 108 1.18 -1.22 -10.17
C TYR A 108 0.84 -2.71 -10.01
N GLY A 109 -0.26 -3.17 -10.60
CA GLY A 109 -0.71 -4.54 -10.55
C GLY A 109 0.05 -5.45 -11.51
N ARG A 110 0.29 -6.70 -11.08
CA ARG A 110 0.84 -7.76 -11.94
C ARG A 110 -0.24 -8.15 -12.95
N ASN A 111 0.10 -8.38 -14.22
CA ASN A 111 -0.85 -8.72 -15.29
C ASN A 111 -1.79 -9.92 -14.96
N LYS A 112 -1.34 -10.87 -14.11
CA LYS A 112 -2.17 -11.97 -13.60
C LYS A 112 -3.29 -11.51 -12.65
N ASP A 113 -3.03 -10.48 -11.85
CA ASP A 113 -3.94 -9.97 -10.82
C ASP A 113 -4.96 -9.00 -11.43
N LEU A 114 -4.56 -8.21 -12.45
CA LEU A 114 -5.49 -7.41 -13.27
C LEU A 114 -6.60 -8.29 -13.86
N LYS A 115 -6.21 -9.39 -14.52
CA LYS A 115 -7.12 -10.40 -15.09
C LYS A 115 -8.00 -11.06 -14.03
N ARG A 116 -7.41 -11.49 -12.91
CA ARG A 116 -8.09 -12.22 -11.82
C ARG A 116 -9.22 -11.40 -11.19
N LEU A 117 -9.04 -10.08 -11.10
CA LEU A 117 -9.95 -9.17 -10.41
C LEU A 117 -10.94 -8.45 -11.33
N GLY A 118 -10.88 -8.66 -12.65
CA GLY A 118 -11.83 -8.03 -13.58
C GLY A 118 -11.64 -6.52 -13.70
N LEU A 119 -10.39 -6.02 -13.67
CA LEU A 119 -10.14 -4.58 -13.62
C LEU A 119 -10.76 -3.82 -14.81
N ARG A 120 -10.69 -4.36 -16.03
CA ARG A 120 -11.21 -3.68 -17.21
C ARG A 120 -12.72 -3.49 -17.13
N GLU A 121 -13.45 -4.48 -16.63
CA GLU A 121 -14.90 -4.36 -16.43
C GLU A 121 -15.24 -3.21 -15.47
N TYR A 122 -14.56 -3.13 -14.33
CA TYR A 122 -14.77 -2.04 -13.37
C TYR A 122 -14.35 -0.66 -13.91
N MET A 123 -13.26 -0.57 -14.68
CA MET A 123 -12.85 0.68 -15.33
C MET A 123 -13.87 1.14 -16.38
N ASP A 124 -14.41 0.22 -17.18
CA ASP A 124 -15.44 0.53 -18.18
C ASP A 124 -16.75 1.00 -17.52
N LEU A 125 -17.24 0.28 -16.52
CA LEU A 125 -18.41 0.66 -15.71
C LEU A 125 -18.23 2.05 -15.06
N CYS A 126 -17.06 2.31 -14.47
CA CYS A 126 -16.72 3.59 -13.85
C CYS A 126 -16.69 4.73 -14.89
N SER A 127 -16.11 4.49 -16.07
CA SER A 127 -16.08 5.47 -17.18
C SER A 127 -17.48 5.82 -17.69
N ARG A 128 -18.40 4.84 -17.69
CA ARG A 128 -19.82 5.01 -18.06
C ARG A 128 -20.69 5.53 -16.90
N LYS A 129 -20.10 5.77 -15.72
CA LYS A 129 -20.79 6.18 -14.49
C LYS A 129 -21.91 5.22 -14.06
N ILE A 130 -21.68 3.92 -14.21
CA ILE A 130 -22.60 2.83 -13.82
C ILE A 130 -22.05 2.18 -12.55
N ASN A 131 -22.78 2.24 -11.44
CA ASN A 131 -22.37 1.67 -10.16
C ASN A 131 -22.90 0.23 -10.03
N PRO A 132 -22.05 -0.81 -10.06
CA PRO A 132 -22.49 -2.21 -9.97
C PRO A 132 -22.82 -2.68 -8.55
N PHE A 133 -22.59 -1.85 -7.53
CA PHE A 133 -22.75 -2.19 -6.11
C PHE A 133 -24.07 -1.69 -5.51
N LYS A 134 -24.82 -0.86 -6.27
CA LYS A 134 -26.20 -0.51 -5.92
C LYS A 134 -27.13 -1.51 -6.59
N ALA A 135 -28.04 -2.11 -5.81
CA ALA A 135 -29.00 -3.09 -6.31
C ALA A 135 -29.74 -2.56 -7.55
N ALA A 136 -29.91 -3.41 -8.57
CA ALA A 136 -30.39 -3.02 -9.90
C ALA A 136 -31.89 -2.68 -9.92
N THR A 137 -32.26 -1.51 -9.40
CA THR A 137 -33.62 -0.97 -9.41
C THR A 137 -33.74 0.29 -10.27
N ALA A 138 -33.40 0.22 -11.57
CA ALA A 138 -33.89 1.16 -12.60
C ALA A 138 -33.50 0.77 -14.06
N GLU A 139 -34.11 -0.27 -14.63
CA GLU A 139 -34.24 -0.37 -16.11
C GLU A 139 -35.70 -0.51 -16.56
N LYS A 140 -36.46 0.59 -16.41
CA LYS A 140 -37.58 0.92 -17.30
C LYS A 140 -37.63 2.44 -17.52
N LYS A 141 -37.31 2.89 -18.73
CA LYS A 141 -37.71 4.23 -19.22
C LYS A 141 -39.22 4.24 -19.48
N PRO A 142 -39.90 5.38 -19.28
CA PRO A 142 -40.28 6.16 -20.46
C PRO A 142 -39.92 7.67 -20.34
N GLN A 143 -40.55 8.51 -21.17
CA GLN A 143 -40.02 9.76 -21.71
C GLN A 143 -40.40 11.05 -20.92
N LYS A 144 -39.84 12.17 -21.40
CA LYS A 144 -40.04 13.56 -20.96
C LYS A 144 -41.52 13.95 -20.80
N ASP A 145 -41.76 14.87 -19.86
CA ASP A 145 -42.53 16.09 -20.17
C ASP A 145 -41.90 17.32 -19.47
N THR A 146 -42.22 18.51 -19.97
CA THR A 146 -41.43 19.75 -19.77
C THR A 146 -41.97 20.71 -18.71
N VAL A 147 -41.09 21.21 -17.84
CA VAL A 147 -41.12 22.62 -17.34
C VAL A 147 -39.68 23.16 -17.18
N LYS A 148 -39.47 24.43 -17.55
CA LYS A 148 -38.31 25.30 -17.28
C LYS A 148 -38.85 26.73 -17.05
N PRO A 149 -38.07 27.69 -16.51
CA PRO A 149 -37.08 27.61 -15.42
C PRO A 149 -37.25 28.77 -14.39
N VAL A 150 -36.56 28.71 -13.24
CA VAL A 150 -36.21 29.90 -12.43
C VAL A 150 -34.73 29.80 -12.02
N ALA A 151 -34.07 30.95 -11.85
CA ALA A 151 -32.64 31.12 -12.13
C ALA A 151 -31.66 31.01 -10.95
N ASN A 152 -30.41 30.72 -11.33
CA ASN A 152 -29.14 31.11 -10.72
C ASN A 152 -29.01 31.13 -9.18
N GLN A 153 -28.38 30.08 -8.67
CA GLN A 153 -27.10 30.26 -7.97
C GLN A 153 -26.05 29.34 -8.62
N GLU A 154 -24.92 29.90 -9.02
CA GLU A 154 -23.81 29.11 -9.56
C GLU A 154 -23.18 28.29 -8.43
N LYS A 155 -23.14 26.98 -8.60
CA LYS A 155 -22.42 26.10 -7.68
C LYS A 155 -20.91 26.31 -7.91
N PRO A 156 -20.08 26.37 -6.86
CA PRO A 156 -18.63 26.46 -7.02
C PRO A 156 -18.10 25.25 -7.81
N SER A 157 -17.74 25.50 -9.07
CA SER A 157 -16.92 24.60 -9.89
C SER A 157 -15.58 24.33 -9.19
N TYR A 158 -14.93 23.22 -9.53
CA TYR A 158 -13.53 22.94 -9.14
C TYR A 158 -12.59 24.13 -9.44
N GLU A 159 -12.93 24.97 -10.43
CA GLU A 159 -12.23 26.20 -10.80
C GLU A 159 -12.35 27.34 -9.78
N SER A 160 -13.42 27.41 -8.97
CA SER A 160 -13.58 28.49 -7.98
C SER A 160 -12.55 28.41 -6.85
N PHE A 161 -12.03 27.21 -6.57
CA PHE A 161 -10.91 27.00 -5.65
C PHE A 161 -9.55 27.37 -6.25
N ILE A 162 -9.38 27.27 -7.57
CA ILE A 162 -8.19 27.83 -8.26
C ILE A 162 -8.22 29.37 -8.14
N ALA A 163 -9.39 29.99 -8.31
CA ALA A 163 -9.56 31.42 -8.09
C ALA A 163 -9.28 31.83 -6.62
N LEU A 164 -9.77 31.07 -5.63
CA LEU A 164 -9.51 31.34 -4.21
C LEU A 164 -8.01 31.21 -3.86
N THR A 165 -7.33 30.22 -4.43
CA THR A 165 -5.86 30.06 -4.31
C THR A 165 -5.10 31.22 -4.98
N ALA A 166 -5.62 31.77 -6.08
CA ALA A 166 -5.03 32.95 -6.75
C ALA A 166 -5.25 34.26 -5.96
N GLU A 167 -6.42 34.43 -5.35
CA GLU A 167 -6.71 35.57 -4.45
C GLU A 167 -5.82 35.50 -3.18
N GLN A 168 -5.62 34.31 -2.62
CA GLN A 168 -4.69 34.11 -1.50
C GLN A 168 -3.24 34.40 -1.89
N LYS A 169 -2.80 34.04 -3.11
CA LYS A 169 -1.46 34.38 -3.63
C LYS A 169 -1.23 35.90 -3.82
N LYS A 170 -2.31 36.66 -3.97
CA LYS A 170 -2.30 38.14 -4.06
C LYS A 170 -2.26 38.82 -2.69
N HIS A 171 -2.80 38.17 -1.65
CA HIS A 171 -2.79 38.70 -0.27
C HIS A 171 -1.64 38.18 0.61
N HIS A 172 -1.08 37.00 0.30
CA HIS A 172 0.01 36.35 1.04
C HIS A 172 1.17 35.88 0.13
N PRO A 173 1.84 36.81 -0.59
CA PRO A 173 2.94 36.47 -1.50
C PRO A 173 4.16 35.82 -0.81
N GLU A 174 4.33 36.03 0.50
CA GLU A 174 5.40 35.45 1.33
C GLU A 174 5.38 33.91 1.40
N LEU A 175 4.25 33.28 1.08
CA LEU A 175 4.13 31.82 0.95
C LEU A 175 4.61 31.28 -0.40
N PHE A 176 4.96 32.16 -1.35
CA PHE A 176 5.16 31.83 -2.78
C PHE A 176 6.44 32.40 -3.41
N THR A 177 7.33 33.04 -2.66
CA THR A 177 8.62 33.55 -3.18
C THR A 177 9.73 32.50 -3.11
N GLU A 178 10.11 31.93 -4.25
CA GLU A 178 11.44 31.33 -4.45
C GLU A 178 12.43 32.43 -4.86
N ASN A 179 13.62 32.45 -4.27
CA ASN A 179 14.75 33.26 -4.76
C ASN A 179 16.04 32.43 -4.77
N ALA A 180 16.40 31.96 -5.95
CA ALA A 180 17.77 31.79 -6.40
C ALA A 180 18.13 33.06 -7.22
N GLN A 181 19.36 33.60 -7.28
CA GLN A 181 20.67 32.99 -7.08
C GLN A 181 21.77 34.09 -6.94
N SER A 182 22.95 33.75 -6.39
CA SER A 182 24.18 34.58 -6.25
C SER A 182 24.07 35.81 -5.31
N VAL A 183 25.03 36.14 -4.43
CA VAL A 183 26.51 36.21 -4.54
C VAL A 183 27.21 35.69 -3.23
N LYS A 184 28.50 35.34 -3.29
CA LYS A 184 29.36 34.92 -2.13
C LYS A 184 30.02 36.14 -1.41
N PRO A 185 30.75 35.96 -0.29
CA PRO A 185 30.36 35.37 1.00
C PRO A 185 30.76 36.27 2.20
N GLU A 186 30.01 36.33 3.30
CA GLU A 186 30.52 36.94 4.54
C GLU A 186 29.88 36.37 5.82
N ASN A 187 30.66 36.35 6.92
CA ASN A 187 30.32 35.73 8.20
C ASN A 187 29.28 36.53 9.00
N ILE A 188 28.12 35.93 9.30
CA ILE A 188 27.30 36.16 10.51
C ILE A 188 26.63 34.81 10.81
N ASP A 189 27.17 34.00 11.73
CA ASP A 189 26.96 34.00 13.19
C ASP A 189 25.63 33.34 13.64
N SER A 190 25.69 32.68 14.79
CA SER A 190 24.76 31.64 15.22
C SER A 190 23.67 32.19 16.14
N SER A 191 22.44 32.30 15.66
CA SER A 191 21.21 32.08 16.44
C SER A 191 19.97 32.50 15.66
N ASN A 192 19.05 31.57 15.44
CA ASN A 192 17.63 31.74 15.78
C ASN A 192 16.84 30.47 15.45
N ASN A 193 16.47 29.75 16.51
CA ASN A 193 15.50 28.66 16.44
C ASN A 193 14.11 29.28 16.28
N VAL A 194 13.41 29.03 15.17
CA VAL A 194 12.00 29.40 15.03
C VAL A 194 11.16 28.20 15.46
N PRO A 195 10.29 28.32 16.49
CA PRO A 195 9.54 27.17 17.00
C PRO A 195 8.46 26.74 16.00
N VAL A 196 8.43 25.45 15.70
CA VAL A 196 7.31 24.81 15.00
C VAL A 196 6.13 24.77 15.98
N SER A 197 5.02 25.42 15.63
CA SER A 197 3.80 25.39 16.46
C SER A 197 3.26 23.96 16.58
N GLU A 198 3.03 23.53 17.82
CA GLU A 198 2.62 22.17 18.13
C GLU A 198 1.15 21.92 17.80
N VAL A 199 0.88 20.84 17.09
CA VAL A 199 -0.44 20.24 16.90
C VAL A 199 -0.89 19.66 18.26
N THR A 200 -2.07 20.04 18.76
CA THR A 200 -2.48 19.74 20.14
C THR A 200 -2.73 18.24 20.36
N ALA A 201 -2.60 17.79 21.61
CA ALA A 201 -2.61 16.36 21.93
C ALA A 201 -3.90 15.63 21.51
N GLU A 202 -5.04 16.32 21.58
CA GLU A 202 -6.38 15.81 21.24
C GLU A 202 -6.52 15.48 19.74
N GLN A 203 -5.74 16.14 18.87
CA GLN A 203 -5.78 15.93 17.41
C GLN A 203 -5.08 14.63 16.99
N LYS A 204 -4.10 14.16 17.78
CA LYS A 204 -3.35 12.91 17.52
C LYS A 204 -4.13 11.65 17.87
N GLU A 205 -5.16 11.75 18.69
CA GLU A 205 -5.91 10.61 19.22
C GLU A 205 -6.85 9.97 18.18
N LYS A 206 -7.32 10.74 17.18
CA LYS A 206 -8.36 10.29 16.23
C LYS A 206 -7.83 9.87 14.85
N TYR A 207 -6.67 10.38 14.42
CA TYR A 207 -6.03 10.01 13.14
C TYR A 207 -4.48 9.97 13.22
N PRO A 208 -3.88 9.15 14.09
CA PRO A 208 -2.42 9.13 14.28
C PRO A 208 -1.62 8.87 12.99
N HIS A 209 -2.05 7.95 12.12
CA HIS A 209 -1.43 7.68 10.80
C HIS A 209 -1.29 8.89 9.88
N LEU A 210 -2.18 9.89 9.95
CA LEU A 210 -2.11 11.08 9.08
C LEU A 210 -1.03 12.07 9.52
N PHE A 211 -0.70 12.09 10.81
CA PHE A 211 0.20 13.08 11.42
C PHE A 211 1.50 12.46 11.98
N ALA A 212 1.79 11.21 11.63
CA ALA A 212 3.04 10.52 11.93
C ALA A 212 4.23 11.08 11.11
N THR A 213 4.60 12.33 11.38
CA THR A 213 5.93 12.84 11.07
C THR A 213 6.92 12.17 12.02
N GLU A 214 7.55 11.06 11.58
CA GLU A 214 8.82 10.65 12.19
C GLU A 214 9.74 11.88 12.20
N LYS A 215 10.28 12.23 13.36
CA LYS A 215 11.17 13.40 13.50
C LYS A 215 12.45 13.15 12.69
N ILE A 216 12.46 13.64 11.45
CA ILE A 216 13.67 13.70 10.64
C ILE A 216 14.46 14.91 11.14
N ASN A 217 15.41 14.67 12.05
CA ASN A 217 16.59 15.52 12.15
C ASN A 217 17.82 14.63 12.37
N SER A 218 18.79 14.80 11.48
CA SER A 218 20.15 14.34 11.65
C SER A 218 20.96 15.47 12.24
N GLU A 219 21.61 15.23 13.38
CA GLU A 219 22.79 16.00 13.77
C GLU A 219 23.92 15.01 14.04
N GLU A 220 24.95 15.09 13.20
CA GLU A 220 26.28 14.65 13.57
C GLU A 220 26.86 15.78 14.43
N ASP A 221 27.24 15.51 15.67
CA ASP A 221 28.22 16.32 16.37
C ASP A 221 29.33 15.41 16.92
N SER A 222 30.56 15.88 16.79
CA SER A 222 31.77 15.13 17.05
C SER A 222 32.47 15.67 18.29
N SER A 223 32.29 15.01 19.43
CA SER A 223 33.19 15.17 20.57
C SER A 223 33.42 13.81 21.27
N LYS A 224 34.66 13.61 21.72
CA LYS A 224 35.13 12.33 22.27
C LYS A 224 34.78 12.22 23.75
N GLU A 225 34.13 11.13 24.16
CA GLU A 225 34.38 10.55 25.48
C GLU A 225 34.23 9.03 25.46
N MET A 226 34.98 8.34 26.33
CA MET A 226 35.36 6.94 26.12
C MET A 226 34.60 6.00 27.05
N THR A 227 33.58 5.31 26.52
CA THR A 227 32.81 4.25 27.21
C THR A 227 32.54 3.05 26.30
N PRO A 228 32.34 1.83 26.84
CA PRO A 228 32.32 0.58 26.06
C PRO A 228 31.08 0.44 25.15
N PRO A 229 31.16 -0.36 24.07
CA PRO A 229 30.28 -0.22 22.91
C PRO A 229 28.84 -0.67 23.15
N PRO A 230 27.83 0.20 22.87
CA PRO A 230 26.44 -0.23 22.75
C PRO A 230 26.23 -1.09 21.51
N LEU A 231 25.22 -1.96 21.56
CA LEU A 231 24.78 -2.81 20.45
C LEU A 231 24.54 -1.99 19.18
N VAL A 232 25.18 -2.39 18.08
CA VAL A 232 25.08 -1.72 16.77
C VAL A 232 23.59 -1.56 16.37
N PRO A 233 23.08 -0.33 16.21
CA PRO A 233 21.70 -0.14 15.78
C PRO A 233 21.57 -0.66 14.34
N LYS A 234 20.78 -1.71 14.16
CA LYS A 234 20.45 -2.27 12.84
C LYS A 234 19.90 -1.14 11.97
N LYS A 235 20.53 -0.86 10.82
CA LYS A 235 19.99 0.06 9.81
C LYS A 235 18.53 -0.32 9.53
N LYS A 236 17.58 0.52 9.96
CA LYS A 236 16.16 0.35 9.63
C LYS A 236 16.00 0.45 8.11
N THR A 237 15.89 -0.69 7.44
CA THR A 237 15.47 -0.76 6.04
C THR A 237 13.99 -0.41 5.97
N PHE A 238 13.64 0.67 5.26
CA PHE A 238 12.26 1.02 4.98
C PHE A 238 11.50 -0.16 4.34
N PRO A 239 10.30 -0.54 4.82
CA PRO A 239 9.46 -1.47 4.09
C PRO A 239 9.04 -0.83 2.76
N SER A 240 9.17 -1.58 1.65
CA SER A 240 8.72 -1.10 0.33
C SER A 240 7.19 -0.99 0.34
N PRO A 241 6.60 0.18 -0.01
CA PRO A 241 5.15 0.40 0.02
C PRO A 241 4.37 -0.50 -0.94
N ALA A 242 3.05 -0.48 -0.79
CA ALA A 242 2.12 -1.30 -1.54
C ALA A 242 2.36 -1.24 -3.06
N GLY A 243 2.74 -2.38 -3.63
CA GLY A 243 2.99 -2.52 -5.06
C GLY A 243 4.25 -1.87 -5.63
N LEU A 244 5.06 -1.12 -4.86
CA LEU A 244 6.21 -0.37 -5.42
C LEU A 244 7.23 -1.28 -6.13
N ASP A 245 7.45 -2.50 -5.62
CA ASP A 245 8.36 -3.49 -6.22
C ASP A 245 7.88 -3.99 -7.61
N ASN A 246 6.60 -3.80 -7.95
CA ASN A 246 5.97 -4.13 -9.24
C ASN A 246 5.49 -2.88 -10.02
N ALA A 247 5.73 -1.68 -9.48
CA ALA A 247 5.13 -0.46 -10.01
C ALA A 247 5.72 -0.08 -11.38
N TRP A 248 4.83 0.10 -12.37
CA TRP A 248 5.17 0.76 -13.61
C TRP A 248 4.86 2.26 -13.50
N PHE A 249 5.88 3.10 -13.48
CA PHE A 249 5.76 4.55 -13.34
C PHE A 249 6.36 5.31 -14.54
N ASN A 250 6.35 6.64 -14.48
CA ASN A 250 6.92 7.51 -15.52
C ASN A 250 7.83 8.56 -14.85
N PHE A 251 9.07 8.20 -14.56
CA PHE A 251 10.02 9.10 -13.89
C PHE A 251 11.05 9.62 -14.89
N GLN A 252 10.81 10.82 -15.42
CA GLN A 252 11.75 11.49 -16.32
C GLN A 252 13.02 11.86 -15.53
N VAL A 253 14.18 11.34 -15.91
CA VAL A 253 15.47 11.72 -15.33
C VAL A 253 16.01 12.96 -16.03
N ASN A 254 16.04 12.92 -17.37
CA ASN A 254 16.47 14.01 -18.25
C ASN A 254 15.76 13.92 -19.61
N SER A 255 16.16 14.72 -20.60
CA SER A 255 15.50 14.76 -21.92
C SER A 255 15.52 13.44 -22.70
N ARG A 256 16.46 12.53 -22.42
CA ARG A 256 16.60 11.22 -23.11
C ARG A 256 16.17 10.02 -22.28
N ILE A 257 16.29 10.10 -20.95
CA ILE A 257 16.11 8.95 -20.04
C ILE A 257 14.85 9.11 -19.19
N LYS A 258 13.99 8.08 -19.24
CA LYS A 258 12.76 7.95 -18.44
C LYS A 258 12.71 6.56 -17.83
N TYR A 259 12.63 6.50 -16.50
CA TYR A 259 12.53 5.25 -15.76
C TYR A 259 11.07 4.80 -15.59
N HIS A 260 10.91 3.49 -15.57
CA HIS A 260 9.60 2.85 -15.47
C HIS A 260 9.46 1.88 -14.30
N GLU A 261 10.56 1.31 -13.77
CA GLU A 261 10.54 0.52 -12.53
C GLU A 261 11.76 0.83 -11.64
N LEU A 262 11.70 0.37 -10.37
CA LEU A 262 12.81 0.50 -9.41
C LEU A 262 14.14 -0.14 -9.83
N LYS A 263 14.18 -0.92 -10.91
CA LYS A 263 15.39 -1.56 -11.45
C LYS A 263 16.12 -0.69 -12.48
N ASP A 264 15.49 0.37 -12.98
CA ASP A 264 16.07 1.27 -13.97
C ASP A 264 17.06 2.26 -13.32
N PHE A 265 16.87 2.56 -12.03
CA PHE A 265 17.78 3.36 -11.21
C PHE A 265 19.20 2.79 -11.17
N ARG A 266 20.18 3.67 -11.38
CA ARG A 266 21.61 3.35 -11.43
C ARG A 266 22.32 3.63 -10.13
N THR A 267 21.84 4.60 -9.35
CA THR A 267 22.38 4.90 -8.02
C THR A 267 21.50 4.28 -6.92
N PRO A 268 22.10 3.71 -5.86
CA PRO A 268 21.34 3.24 -4.70
C PRO A 268 20.70 4.42 -3.94
N GLU A 269 21.31 5.60 -4.00
CA GLU A 269 20.82 6.83 -3.41
C GLU A 269 19.58 7.36 -4.11
N GLY A 270 19.63 7.62 -5.43
CA GLY A 270 18.50 8.09 -6.23
C GLY A 270 17.30 7.16 -6.12
N LYS A 271 17.53 5.84 -6.11
CA LYS A 271 16.51 4.82 -5.84
C LYS A 271 15.86 4.96 -4.46
N SER A 272 16.67 5.15 -3.41
CA SER A 272 16.21 5.33 -2.03
C SER A 272 15.40 6.61 -1.86
N ILE A 273 15.88 7.72 -2.44
CA ILE A 273 15.20 9.01 -2.41
C ILE A 273 13.88 8.96 -3.21
N PHE A 274 13.87 8.31 -4.37
CA PHE A 274 12.64 8.11 -5.14
C PHE A 274 11.57 7.34 -4.35
N ALA A 275 11.96 6.29 -3.62
CA ALA A 275 11.04 5.55 -2.76
C ALA A 275 10.43 6.43 -1.65
N LYS A 276 11.18 7.40 -1.09
CA LYS A 276 10.63 8.39 -0.16
C LYS A 276 9.62 9.34 -0.84
N GLY A 277 9.95 9.84 -2.03
CA GLY A 277 9.01 10.65 -2.85
C GLY A 277 7.73 9.89 -3.19
N TRP A 278 7.83 8.58 -3.45
CA TRP A 278 6.68 7.70 -3.65
C TRP A 278 5.81 7.59 -2.39
N ILE A 279 6.40 7.35 -1.21
CA ILE A 279 5.68 7.32 0.07
C ILE A 279 4.94 8.65 0.30
N ALA A 280 5.61 9.79 0.07
CA ALA A 280 5.00 11.11 0.19
C ALA A 280 3.81 11.27 -0.79
N SER A 281 3.89 10.73 -2.01
CA SER A 281 2.76 10.70 -2.94
C SER A 281 1.58 9.88 -2.41
N ILE A 282 1.80 8.65 -1.92
CA ILE A 282 0.72 7.81 -1.37
C ILE A 282 0.06 8.49 -0.14
N ARG A 283 0.86 9.12 0.73
CA ARG A 283 0.36 9.92 1.86
C ARG A 283 -0.49 11.10 1.39
N GLN A 284 -0.03 11.84 0.39
CA GLN A 284 -0.78 12.95 -0.20
C GLN A 284 -2.11 12.49 -0.81
N ASP A 285 -2.11 11.34 -1.50
CA ASP A 285 -3.31 10.76 -2.10
C ASP A 285 -4.34 10.27 -1.08
N SER A 286 -3.86 9.63 0.00
CA SER A 286 -4.65 9.19 1.14
C SER A 286 -5.31 10.39 1.85
N LEU A 287 -4.53 11.43 2.12
CA LEU A 287 -5.01 12.67 2.72
C LEU A 287 -6.06 13.35 1.82
N ALA A 288 -5.80 13.48 0.52
CA ALA A 288 -6.76 14.06 -0.42
C ALA A 288 -8.09 13.30 -0.48
N ALA A 289 -8.06 11.96 -0.39
CA ALA A 289 -9.27 11.14 -0.30
C ALA A 289 -10.02 11.38 1.02
N ALA A 290 -9.31 11.42 2.15
CA ALA A 290 -9.91 11.75 3.45
C ALA A 290 -10.55 13.16 3.45
N THR A 291 -9.86 14.18 2.93
CA THR A 291 -10.38 15.55 2.82
C THR A 291 -11.63 15.62 1.92
N HIS A 292 -11.70 14.83 0.85
CA HIS A 292 -12.90 14.76 0.01
C HIS A 292 -14.13 14.33 0.82
N HIS A 293 -14.01 13.31 1.67
CA HIS A 293 -15.11 12.88 2.54
C HIS A 293 -15.45 13.89 3.63
N LEU A 294 -14.46 14.56 4.24
CA LEU A 294 -14.73 15.63 5.21
C LEU A 294 -15.54 16.77 4.58
N ARG A 295 -15.26 17.14 3.31
CA ARG A 295 -16.05 18.14 2.57
C ARG A 295 -17.48 17.65 2.28
N LYS A 296 -17.65 16.38 1.87
CA LYS A 296 -18.97 15.76 1.64
C LYS A 296 -19.82 15.68 2.92
N GLU A 297 -19.19 15.46 4.07
CA GLU A 297 -19.83 15.55 5.39
C GLU A 297 -20.17 17.01 5.75
N TYR A 298 -19.28 17.96 5.45
CA TYR A 298 -19.46 19.39 5.69
C TYR A 298 -20.66 19.97 4.90
N GLU A 299 -20.81 19.58 3.62
CA GLU A 299 -21.95 19.97 2.78
C GLU A 299 -23.32 19.51 3.33
N GLY A 300 -23.35 18.51 4.21
CA GLY A 300 -24.56 17.94 4.78
C GLY A 300 -25.04 18.54 6.12
N GLN A 301 -24.31 19.48 6.70
CA GLN A 301 -24.58 20.03 8.05
C GLN A 301 -24.85 21.56 8.02
N ASP A 302 -25.54 22.09 9.04
CA ASP A 302 -25.72 23.54 9.17
C ASP A 302 -24.36 24.22 9.41
N PRO A 303 -23.97 25.25 8.63
CA PRO A 303 -22.69 25.95 8.79
C PRO A 303 -22.38 26.46 10.21
N LYS A 304 -23.40 26.67 11.05
CA LYS A 304 -23.22 27.14 12.44
C LYS A 304 -22.66 26.08 13.38
N ASP A 305 -22.94 24.80 13.12
CA ASP A 305 -22.53 23.68 13.97
C ASP A 305 -21.22 23.02 13.49
N ASN A 306 -20.64 23.55 12.40
CA ASN A 306 -19.68 22.83 11.55
C ASN A 306 -18.21 23.31 11.70
N ALA A 307 -17.92 24.11 12.73
CA ALA A 307 -16.61 24.76 12.91
C ALA A 307 -15.45 23.75 13.09
N GLU A 308 -15.69 22.64 13.81
CA GLU A 308 -14.67 21.60 14.03
C GLU A 308 -14.29 20.88 12.72
N LEU A 309 -15.25 20.70 11.80
CA LEU A 309 -15.02 20.05 10.52
C LEU A 309 -14.34 20.98 9.52
N ALA A 310 -14.72 22.27 9.50
CA ALA A 310 -14.02 23.30 8.75
C ALA A 310 -12.53 23.37 9.13
N GLN A 311 -12.23 23.33 10.44
CA GLN A 311 -10.85 23.32 10.93
C GLN A 311 -10.07 22.08 10.46
N LYS A 312 -10.66 20.88 10.53
CA LYS A 312 -10.04 19.64 10.02
C LYS A 312 -9.77 19.67 8.52
N ILE A 313 -10.69 20.24 7.73
CA ILE A 313 -10.52 20.40 6.28
C ILE A 313 -9.31 21.32 6.01
N LEU A 314 -9.24 22.46 6.71
CA LEU A 314 -8.12 23.42 6.59
C LEU A 314 -6.77 22.79 6.97
N GLU A 315 -6.71 22.04 8.08
CA GLU A 315 -5.50 21.34 8.51
C GLU A 315 -5.05 20.27 7.51
N ALA A 316 -5.98 19.50 6.97
CA ALA A 316 -5.71 18.50 5.95
C ALA A 316 -5.25 19.12 4.62
N GLU A 317 -5.79 20.27 4.23
CA GLU A 317 -5.31 21.03 3.07
C GLU A 317 -3.88 21.56 3.27
N GLN A 318 -3.60 22.19 4.42
CA GLN A 318 -2.25 22.65 4.76
C GLN A 318 -1.21 21.51 4.77
N LEU A 319 -1.58 20.33 5.32
CA LEU A 319 -0.73 19.15 5.29
C LEU A 319 -0.55 18.59 3.87
N SER A 320 -1.59 18.63 3.02
CA SER A 320 -1.48 18.22 1.61
C SER A 320 -0.45 19.06 0.84
N TYR A 321 -0.41 20.38 1.07
CA TYR A 321 0.63 21.26 0.50
C TYR A 321 2.03 20.99 1.07
N LYS A 322 2.15 20.57 2.33
CA LYS A 322 3.45 20.16 2.91
C LYS A 322 3.95 18.86 2.25
N LEU A 323 3.08 17.84 2.15
CA LEU A 323 3.40 16.57 1.50
C LEU A 323 3.70 16.72 0.00
N MET A 324 3.01 17.62 -0.70
CA MET A 324 3.29 17.95 -2.11
C MET A 324 4.72 18.47 -2.30
N ARG A 325 5.14 19.42 -1.45
CA ARG A 325 6.50 19.99 -1.48
C ARG A 325 7.56 18.95 -1.10
N GLU A 326 7.30 18.12 -0.09
CA GLU A 326 8.21 17.04 0.32
C GLU A 326 8.40 16.00 -0.81
N ARG A 327 7.31 15.56 -1.43
CA ARG A 327 7.28 14.69 -2.62
C ARG A 327 8.13 15.26 -3.76
N GLU A 328 7.96 16.54 -4.06
CA GLU A 328 8.68 17.21 -5.16
C GLU A 328 10.16 17.42 -4.86
N ASP A 329 10.53 17.72 -3.61
CA ASP A 329 11.92 17.77 -3.17
C ASP A 329 12.62 16.41 -3.29
N TYR A 330 11.97 15.33 -2.82
CA TYR A 330 12.50 13.96 -3.03
C TYR A 330 12.64 13.63 -4.51
N PHE A 331 11.62 13.88 -5.34
CA PHE A 331 11.72 13.58 -6.78
C PHE A 331 12.76 14.45 -7.49
N ARG A 332 12.97 15.71 -7.08
CA ARG A 332 14.06 16.57 -7.57
C ARG A 332 15.43 16.02 -7.18
N LYS A 333 15.63 15.65 -5.91
CA LYS A 333 16.89 15.05 -5.41
C LYS A 333 17.19 13.70 -6.07
N ALA A 334 16.17 12.86 -6.27
CA ALA A 334 16.31 11.58 -6.98
C ALA A 334 16.68 11.77 -8.46
N ARG A 335 16.09 12.75 -9.16
CA ARG A 335 16.51 13.12 -10.53
C ARG A 335 17.95 13.60 -10.55
N GLN A 336 18.36 14.44 -9.61
CA GLN A 336 19.72 14.98 -9.53
C GLN A 336 20.77 13.88 -9.33
N ALA A 337 20.56 12.94 -8.40
CA ALA A 337 21.47 11.82 -8.17
C ALA A 337 21.63 10.92 -9.41
N GLU A 338 20.52 10.62 -10.11
CA GLU A 338 20.58 9.85 -11.35
C GLU A 338 21.18 10.65 -12.51
N GLN A 339 20.94 11.96 -12.59
CA GLN A 339 21.55 12.81 -13.61
C GLN A 339 23.07 12.87 -13.45
N GLN A 340 23.58 13.03 -12.22
CA GLN A 340 25.01 13.01 -11.93
C GLN A 340 25.68 11.70 -12.33
N TYR A 341 24.98 10.56 -12.25
CA TYR A 341 25.47 9.30 -12.79
C TYR A 341 25.57 9.34 -14.32
N TRP A 342 24.55 9.85 -15.01
CA TRP A 342 24.51 9.91 -16.48
C TRP A 342 25.43 10.97 -17.10
N ASP A 343 25.68 12.09 -16.42
CA ASP A 343 26.66 13.11 -16.83
C ASP A 343 28.09 12.54 -16.95
N GLY A 344 28.38 11.45 -16.22
CA GLY A 344 29.64 10.73 -16.28
C GLY A 344 29.69 9.55 -17.26
N GLN A 345 28.59 9.23 -17.98
CA GLN A 345 28.57 8.13 -18.95
C GLN A 345 28.81 8.66 -20.39
N PRO A 346 29.40 7.84 -21.29
CA PRO A 346 29.56 8.22 -22.68
C PRO A 346 28.21 8.18 -23.44
N ASP A 347 28.08 9.03 -24.46
CA ASP A 347 26.81 9.27 -25.19
C ASP A 347 26.22 8.00 -25.83
N ASN A 348 27.09 7.07 -26.25
CA ASN A 348 26.70 5.77 -26.80
C ASN A 348 26.02 4.86 -25.76
N GLU A 349 26.48 4.86 -24.50
CA GLU A 349 25.85 4.09 -23.42
C GLU A 349 24.52 4.71 -22.99
N ILE A 350 24.46 6.05 -22.95
CA ILE A 350 23.21 6.80 -22.74
C ILE A 350 22.17 6.41 -23.80
N GLN A 351 22.55 6.42 -25.08
CA GLN A 351 21.66 6.07 -26.18
C GLN A 351 21.21 4.60 -26.13
N GLN A 352 22.16 3.66 -25.98
CA GLN A 352 21.83 2.23 -25.88
C GLN A 352 20.88 1.92 -24.73
N PHE A 353 21.02 2.61 -23.60
CA PHE A 353 20.13 2.42 -22.47
C PHE A 353 18.76 3.09 -22.68
N ALA A 354 18.69 4.28 -23.30
CA ALA A 354 17.43 4.90 -23.68
C ALA A 354 16.64 4.01 -24.67
N ASP A 355 17.30 3.46 -25.69
CA ASP A 355 16.71 2.51 -26.65
C ASP A 355 16.18 1.24 -25.96
N ALA A 356 16.92 0.73 -24.96
CA ALA A 356 16.51 -0.44 -24.17
C ALA A 356 15.28 -0.14 -23.30
N LEU A 357 15.22 1.05 -22.69
CA LEU A 357 14.06 1.51 -21.92
C LEU A 357 12.82 1.69 -22.83
N GLN A 358 12.99 2.24 -24.04
CA GLN A 358 11.89 2.38 -24.99
C GLN A 358 11.34 1.02 -25.42
N LYS A 359 12.19 0.08 -25.85
CA LYS A 359 11.76 -1.29 -26.25
C LYS A 359 11.04 -2.01 -25.12
N LYS A 360 11.53 -1.84 -23.89
CA LYS A 360 10.91 -2.37 -22.66
C LYS A 360 9.54 -1.74 -22.40
N GLN A 361 9.37 -0.43 -22.65
CA GLN A 361 8.09 0.26 -22.55
C GLN A 361 7.09 -0.26 -23.60
N GLU A 362 7.52 -0.40 -24.85
CA GLU A 362 6.70 -0.95 -25.94
C GLU A 362 6.22 -2.38 -25.62
N GLN A 363 7.13 -3.24 -25.14
CA GLN A 363 6.80 -4.59 -24.71
C GLN A 363 5.80 -4.60 -23.54
N HIS A 364 6.03 -3.80 -22.50
CA HIS A 364 5.16 -3.73 -21.33
C HIS A 364 3.75 -3.26 -21.69
N VAL A 365 3.62 -2.22 -22.52
CA VAL A 365 2.33 -1.71 -23.00
C VAL A 365 1.58 -2.81 -23.76
N LYS A 366 2.26 -3.53 -24.66
CA LYS A 366 1.68 -4.65 -25.39
C LYS A 366 1.20 -5.77 -24.45
N GLU A 367 2.06 -6.24 -23.55
CA GLU A 367 1.70 -7.30 -22.57
C GLU A 367 0.54 -6.89 -21.67
N ARG A 368 0.44 -5.61 -21.30
CA ARG A 368 -0.65 -5.06 -20.47
C ARG A 368 -1.96 -4.90 -21.25
N GLN A 369 -1.90 -4.49 -22.52
CA GLN A 369 -3.07 -4.50 -23.42
C GLN A 369 -3.59 -5.91 -23.64
N GLU A 370 -2.71 -6.88 -23.98
CA GLU A 370 -3.07 -8.30 -24.06
C GLU A 370 -3.61 -8.84 -22.73
N ALA A 371 -3.14 -8.31 -21.59
CA ALA A 371 -3.63 -8.71 -20.29
C ALA A 371 -5.08 -8.29 -20.06
N LEU A 372 -5.42 -7.03 -20.31
CA LEU A 372 -6.78 -6.49 -20.20
C LEU A 372 -7.71 -6.95 -21.35
N ALA A 373 -7.14 -7.40 -22.47
CA ALA A 373 -7.89 -7.99 -23.58
C ALA A 373 -8.38 -9.42 -23.29
N ALA A 374 -7.58 -10.21 -22.57
CA ALA A 374 -7.89 -11.60 -22.22
C ALA A 374 -8.79 -11.76 -20.97
N GLU A 375 -9.41 -10.67 -20.51
CA GLU A 375 -10.31 -10.64 -19.36
C GLU A 375 -11.68 -11.20 -19.78
N GLN A 376 -12.00 -12.42 -19.34
CA GLN A 376 -13.34 -13.02 -19.49
C GLN A 376 -14.17 -12.72 -18.25
N PRO A 377 -15.50 -12.52 -18.37
CA PRO A 377 -16.36 -12.22 -17.23
C PRO A 377 -16.27 -13.32 -16.19
N ALA A 378 -15.94 -12.96 -14.95
CA ALA A 378 -15.68 -13.92 -13.89
C ALA A 378 -17.00 -14.58 -13.44
N PRO A 379 -17.16 -15.92 -13.58
CA PRO A 379 -18.28 -16.61 -12.95
C PRO A 379 -18.10 -16.55 -11.43
N ALA A 380 -19.15 -16.14 -10.71
CA ALA A 380 -19.12 -15.98 -9.26
C ALA A 380 -18.57 -17.24 -8.56
N ALA A 381 -17.52 -17.05 -7.77
CA ALA A 381 -16.79 -18.12 -7.11
C ALA A 381 -17.62 -18.76 -5.99
N LYS A 382 -18.38 -19.82 -6.30
CA LYS A 382 -18.99 -20.68 -5.28
C LYS A 382 -17.92 -21.55 -4.62
N PRO A 383 -17.83 -21.60 -3.28
CA PRO A 383 -16.86 -22.45 -2.60
C PRO A 383 -17.15 -23.94 -2.88
N LYS A 384 -16.10 -24.72 -3.19
CA LYS A 384 -16.19 -26.18 -3.35
C LYS A 384 -15.79 -26.88 -2.05
N PRO A 385 -16.51 -27.96 -1.64
CA PRO A 385 -16.22 -28.66 -0.40
C PRO A 385 -14.92 -29.48 -0.47
N VAL A 386 -14.23 -29.58 0.66
CA VAL A 386 -13.00 -30.38 0.83
C VAL A 386 -13.36 -31.82 1.22
N VAL A 387 -12.76 -32.80 0.55
CA VAL A 387 -12.84 -34.24 0.88
C VAL A 387 -11.41 -34.80 1.00
N LYS A 388 -11.19 -35.77 1.91
CA LYS A 388 -9.87 -36.16 2.44
C LYS A 388 -9.36 -37.53 1.93
N LYS A 389 -8.04 -37.74 2.16
CA LYS A 389 -7.25 -38.99 2.33
C LYS A 389 -6.46 -39.51 1.11
N PRO A 390 -5.35 -40.28 1.30
CA PRO A 390 -4.61 -40.59 2.55
C PRO A 390 -3.11 -40.18 2.54
N VAL A 391 -2.49 -40.16 3.74
CA VAL A 391 -1.09 -39.76 3.99
C VAL A 391 -0.18 -40.97 4.26
N VAL A 392 1.11 -40.87 3.90
CA VAL A 392 2.19 -41.80 4.30
C VAL A 392 2.89 -41.27 5.56
N THR A 393 3.08 -42.11 6.57
CA THR A 393 3.50 -41.75 7.94
C THR A 393 5.01 -41.53 8.14
N PRO A 394 5.38 -40.41 8.79
CA PRO A 394 6.43 -40.39 9.82
C PRO A 394 5.87 -40.08 11.24
N PRO A 395 6.69 -40.09 12.32
CA PRO A 395 6.21 -40.32 13.69
C PRO A 395 5.51 -39.15 14.42
N ALA A 396 4.91 -39.51 15.55
CA ALA A 396 3.77 -38.89 16.23
C ALA A 396 3.88 -37.44 16.75
N ASP A 397 2.76 -36.73 16.58
CA ASP A 397 2.21 -35.65 17.42
C ASP A 397 3.08 -34.40 17.63
N GLN A 398 4.03 -34.15 16.74
CA GLN A 398 4.71 -32.85 16.66
C GLN A 398 3.98 -31.92 15.67
N ILE A 399 3.67 -30.72 16.15
CA ILE A 399 3.24 -29.59 15.30
C ILE A 399 4.50 -28.93 14.74
N GLU A 400 4.50 -28.67 13.43
CA GLU A 400 5.59 -28.00 12.73
C GLU A 400 5.04 -26.81 11.92
N TYR A 401 5.41 -25.60 12.30
CA TYR A 401 5.14 -24.39 11.55
C TYR A 401 6.24 -24.14 10.52
N ARG A 402 5.85 -23.74 9.31
CA ARG A 402 6.77 -23.27 8.25
C ARG A 402 6.24 -21.94 7.69
N VAL A 403 7.10 -21.18 7.02
CA VAL A 403 6.65 -20.03 6.22
C VAL A 403 6.63 -20.44 4.76
N GLN A 404 5.45 -20.51 4.16
CA GLN A 404 5.30 -20.70 2.72
C GLN A 404 5.68 -19.39 2.02
N ILE A 405 6.60 -19.44 1.05
CA ILE A 405 7.14 -18.26 0.34
C ILE A 405 6.78 -18.22 -1.15
N GLY A 406 6.04 -19.22 -1.65
CA GLY A 406 5.52 -19.26 -3.00
C GLY A 406 4.95 -20.62 -3.40
N SER A 407 4.17 -20.62 -4.48
CA SER A 407 3.57 -21.80 -5.09
C SER A 407 3.49 -21.63 -6.61
N PHE A 408 4.01 -22.58 -7.36
CA PHE A 408 4.19 -22.44 -8.80
C PHE A 408 3.77 -23.71 -9.57
N SER A 409 2.86 -23.54 -10.53
CA SER A 409 2.30 -24.62 -11.37
C SER A 409 2.97 -24.74 -12.75
N LYS A 410 3.88 -23.83 -13.11
CA LYS A 410 4.54 -23.77 -14.43
C LYS A 410 6.06 -23.58 -14.33
N GLY A 411 6.66 -24.15 -13.28
CA GLY A 411 8.07 -23.93 -12.93
C GLY A 411 8.32 -22.59 -12.22
N LEU A 412 9.54 -22.43 -11.69
CA LEU A 412 9.93 -21.26 -10.89
C LEU A 412 10.38 -20.11 -11.81
N PRO A 413 9.74 -18.92 -11.79
CA PRO A 413 10.16 -17.79 -12.62
C PRO A 413 11.58 -17.32 -12.28
N ALA A 414 12.37 -16.92 -13.27
CA ALA A 414 13.78 -16.55 -13.08
C ALA A 414 14.01 -15.43 -12.04
N TYR A 415 13.05 -14.51 -11.87
CA TYR A 415 13.13 -13.46 -10.84
C TYR A 415 12.91 -14.02 -9.41
N ILE A 416 12.03 -15.02 -9.25
CA ILE A 416 11.86 -15.74 -7.99
C ILE A 416 13.06 -16.65 -7.73
N GLN A 417 13.60 -17.31 -8.76
CA GLN A 417 14.79 -18.14 -8.64
C GLN A 417 15.96 -17.35 -8.04
N ARG A 418 16.28 -16.16 -8.57
CA ARG A 418 17.33 -15.28 -8.01
C ARG A 418 17.08 -14.87 -6.56
N LEU A 419 15.81 -14.65 -6.17
CA LEU A 419 15.44 -14.38 -4.79
C LEU A 419 15.69 -15.61 -3.91
N TYR A 420 15.28 -16.80 -4.36
CA TYR A 420 15.44 -18.04 -3.63
C TYR A 420 16.92 -18.46 -3.55
N ASP A 421 17.74 -18.22 -4.58
CA ASP A 421 19.19 -18.39 -4.58
C ASP A 421 19.91 -17.44 -3.61
N LYS A 422 19.32 -16.27 -3.33
CA LYS A 422 19.82 -15.34 -2.30
C LYS A 422 19.41 -15.79 -0.91
N LEU A 423 18.15 -16.19 -0.72
CA LEU A 423 17.61 -16.66 0.56
C LEU A 423 18.27 -17.99 0.99
N SER A 424 18.52 -18.91 0.05
CA SER A 424 19.09 -20.24 0.31
C SER A 424 20.50 -20.22 0.92
N LYS A 425 21.24 -19.11 0.72
CA LYS A 425 22.57 -18.87 1.33
C LYS A 425 22.53 -18.72 2.86
N PHE A 426 21.39 -18.32 3.41
CA PHE A 426 21.24 -18.00 4.84
C PHE A 426 20.30 -18.95 5.58
N ARG A 427 19.46 -19.71 4.86
CA ARG A 427 18.42 -20.56 5.43
C ARG A 427 17.94 -21.58 4.40
N LYS A 428 17.63 -22.80 4.84
CA LYS A 428 17.11 -23.84 3.98
C LYS A 428 15.74 -23.47 3.41
N ILE A 429 15.57 -23.64 2.09
CA ILE A 429 14.27 -23.62 1.41
C ILE A 429 13.90 -25.07 1.09
N ASP A 430 12.88 -25.57 1.76
CA ASP A 430 12.27 -26.87 1.44
C ASP A 430 11.16 -26.66 0.40
N HIS A 431 10.90 -27.67 -0.43
CA HIS A 431 9.77 -27.66 -1.36
C HIS A 431 9.11 -29.04 -1.44
N TYR A 432 7.84 -29.05 -1.84
CA TYR A 432 7.08 -30.25 -2.15
C TYR A 432 6.08 -29.95 -3.27
N THR A 433 5.62 -30.99 -3.97
CA THR A 433 4.55 -30.86 -4.96
C THR A 433 3.24 -31.28 -4.32
N ASP A 434 2.18 -30.47 -4.46
CA ASP A 434 0.84 -30.82 -3.98
C ASP A 434 0.09 -31.72 -4.99
N ASP A 435 -1.08 -32.22 -4.58
CA ASP A 435 -1.93 -33.12 -5.37
C ASP A 435 -2.42 -32.51 -6.70
N LYS A 436 -2.22 -31.20 -6.91
CA LYS A 436 -2.59 -30.45 -8.12
C LYS A 436 -1.37 -30.18 -9.03
N GLY A 437 -0.20 -30.76 -8.70
CA GLY A 437 1.04 -30.54 -9.44
C GLY A 437 1.68 -29.18 -9.16
N ILE A 438 1.28 -28.48 -8.10
CA ILE A 438 1.82 -27.16 -7.74
C ILE A 438 3.03 -27.36 -6.83
N VAL A 439 4.19 -26.84 -7.22
CA VAL A 439 5.40 -26.86 -6.38
C VAL A 439 5.29 -25.75 -5.34
N VAL A 440 5.16 -26.13 -4.08
CA VAL A 440 5.08 -25.25 -2.91
C VAL A 440 6.45 -25.13 -2.26
N TYR A 441 6.89 -23.88 -2.02
CA TYR A 441 8.17 -23.58 -1.40
C TYR A 441 7.95 -23.04 0.02
N THR A 442 8.68 -23.60 0.98
CA THR A 442 8.58 -23.31 2.41
C THR A 442 9.95 -23.07 3.05
N VAL A 443 10.00 -22.22 4.07
CA VAL A 443 11.21 -21.87 4.81
C VAL A 443 10.97 -22.07 6.29
N GLY A 444 11.99 -22.63 6.96
CA GLY A 444 11.96 -22.90 8.39
C GLY A 444 11.17 -24.17 8.73
N LYS A 445 11.51 -24.71 9.89
CA LYS A 445 10.83 -25.82 10.56
C LYS A 445 10.77 -25.47 12.04
N LEU A 446 9.69 -24.83 12.44
CA LEU A 446 9.58 -24.12 13.72
C LEU A 446 8.55 -24.81 14.60
N SER A 447 8.85 -24.99 15.88
CA SER A 447 7.92 -25.56 16.86
C SER A 447 6.95 -24.54 17.43
N ASP A 448 7.18 -23.24 17.21
CA ASP A 448 6.35 -22.15 17.72
C ASP A 448 5.81 -21.23 16.62
N TYR A 449 4.59 -20.75 16.81
CA TYR A 449 3.89 -19.87 15.87
C TYR A 449 4.47 -18.44 15.85
N HIS A 450 4.91 -17.89 16.98
CA HIS A 450 5.48 -16.55 17.04
C HIS A 450 6.81 -16.48 16.28
N ASP A 451 7.66 -17.50 16.41
CA ASP A 451 8.87 -17.64 15.59
C ASP A 451 8.53 -17.68 14.10
N ALA A 452 7.45 -18.37 13.71
CA ALA A 452 6.99 -18.42 12.32
C ALA A 452 6.44 -17.07 11.83
N VAL A 453 5.74 -16.30 12.66
CA VAL A 453 5.31 -14.93 12.36
C VAL A 453 6.50 -13.98 12.23
N ASN A 454 7.51 -14.11 13.09
CA ASN A 454 8.74 -13.32 13.01
C ASN A 454 9.53 -13.66 11.74
N LEU A 455 9.65 -14.95 11.41
CA LEU A 455 10.25 -15.41 10.16
C LEU A 455 9.46 -14.95 8.93
N LYS A 456 8.10 -14.92 8.98
CA LYS A 456 7.23 -14.33 7.93
C LYS A 456 7.60 -12.87 7.71
N LYS A 457 7.66 -12.06 8.78
CA LYS A 457 8.00 -10.63 8.72
C LYS A 457 9.40 -10.43 8.12
N GLN A 458 10.40 -11.20 8.55
CA GLN A 458 11.75 -11.14 7.98
C GLN A 458 11.79 -11.54 6.49
N LEU A 459 11.13 -12.63 6.09
CA LEU A 459 11.11 -13.09 4.71
C LEU A 459 10.44 -12.07 3.76
N ARG A 460 9.38 -11.39 4.21
CA ARG A 460 8.77 -10.27 3.46
C ARG A 460 9.69 -9.07 3.33
N GLN A 461 10.44 -8.72 4.39
CA GLN A 461 11.47 -7.67 4.33
C GLN A 461 12.58 -8.00 3.31
N GLU A 462 12.96 -9.27 3.21
CA GLU A 462 13.99 -9.75 2.27
C GLU A 462 13.48 -9.98 0.83
N GLY A 463 12.18 -9.78 0.56
CA GLY A 463 11.60 -9.74 -0.78
C GLY A 463 10.56 -10.83 -1.09
N ALA A 464 10.30 -11.77 -0.18
CA ALA A 464 9.24 -12.77 -0.35
C ALA A 464 7.87 -12.17 0.04
N SER A 465 7.35 -11.24 -0.77
CA SER A 465 6.12 -10.48 -0.49
C SER A 465 4.92 -11.34 -0.12
N ASP A 466 4.74 -12.45 -0.84
CA ASP A 466 3.57 -13.32 -0.77
C ASP A 466 3.73 -14.38 0.35
N ALA A 467 4.64 -14.18 1.31
CA ALA A 467 4.97 -15.16 2.36
C ALA A 467 3.93 -15.20 3.51
N PHE A 468 3.59 -16.41 3.97
CA PHE A 468 2.62 -16.62 5.07
C PHE A 468 2.93 -17.88 5.89
N VAL A 469 2.43 -17.94 7.13
CA VAL A 469 2.63 -19.08 8.02
C VAL A 469 1.70 -20.23 7.65
N VAL A 470 2.22 -21.45 7.66
CA VAL A 470 1.48 -22.70 7.47
C VAL A 470 1.86 -23.69 8.58
N ALA A 471 0.91 -24.52 9.00
CA ALA A 471 1.13 -25.53 10.02
C ALA A 471 0.99 -26.94 9.45
N TYR A 472 1.80 -27.87 9.96
CA TYR A 472 1.75 -29.29 9.64
C TYR A 472 1.64 -30.11 10.94
N LYS A 473 0.91 -31.21 10.88
CA LYS A 473 0.89 -32.26 11.91
C LYS A 473 1.15 -33.60 11.23
N ASN A 474 2.16 -34.33 11.70
CA ASN A 474 2.56 -35.63 11.14
C ASN A 474 2.80 -35.58 9.60
N GLY A 475 3.27 -34.44 9.09
CA GLY A 475 3.46 -34.19 7.65
C GLY A 475 2.22 -33.71 6.88
N GLU A 476 1.01 -33.84 7.42
CA GLU A 476 -0.22 -33.32 6.79
C GLU A 476 -0.41 -31.83 7.11
N ARG A 477 -0.76 -31.00 6.12
CA ARG A 477 -1.04 -29.58 6.34
C ARG A 477 -2.36 -29.41 7.09
N ILE A 478 -2.34 -28.63 8.17
CA ILE A 478 -3.52 -28.30 8.98
C ILE A 478 -3.70 -26.78 9.08
N LYS A 479 -4.87 -26.35 9.59
CA LYS A 479 -5.13 -24.95 9.92
C LYS A 479 -4.22 -24.49 11.05
N VAL A 480 -3.72 -23.25 10.98
CA VAL A 480 -2.79 -22.70 11.98
C VAL A 480 -3.50 -22.57 13.33
N SER A 481 -4.77 -22.17 13.33
CA SER A 481 -5.62 -22.12 14.52
C SER A 481 -5.88 -23.48 15.17
N ASP A 482 -5.95 -24.57 14.39
CA ASP A 482 -6.07 -25.94 14.94
C ASP A 482 -4.73 -26.45 15.48
N ALA A 483 -3.62 -26.09 14.84
CA ALA A 483 -2.27 -26.36 15.35
C ALA A 483 -2.04 -25.74 16.74
N LEU A 484 -2.45 -24.47 16.92
CA LEU A 484 -2.39 -23.76 18.19
C LEU A 484 -3.27 -24.41 19.28
N LYS A 485 -4.47 -24.90 18.93
CA LYS A 485 -5.32 -25.66 19.89
C LYS A 485 -4.63 -26.94 20.36
N ILE A 486 -3.97 -27.66 19.45
CA ILE A 486 -3.27 -28.92 19.77
C ILE A 486 -2.03 -28.64 20.64
N GLN A 487 -1.30 -27.55 20.37
CA GLN A 487 -0.14 -27.14 21.16
C GLN A 487 -0.51 -26.78 22.62
N LYS A 488 -1.74 -26.30 22.87
CA LYS A 488 -2.29 -26.03 24.22
C LYS A 488 -2.73 -27.28 24.99
N GLY A 489 -2.86 -28.42 24.32
CA GLY A 489 -3.33 -29.68 24.92
C GLY A 489 -2.21 -30.59 25.44
N LYS A 490 -0.99 -30.06 25.59
CA LYS A 490 0.21 -30.75 26.09
C LYS A 490 0.70 -30.13 27.39
#